data_AF-A0A5P2B3A3-F1
#
_entry.id   AF-A0A5P2B3A3-F1
#
_cell.length_a   1.000
_cell.length_b   1.000
_cell.length_c   1.000
_cell.angle_alpha   90.00
_cell.angle_beta   90.00
_cell.angle_gamma   90.00
#
_symmetry.space_group_name_H-M   'P 1'
#
loop_
_entity.id
_entity.type
_entity.pdbx_description
1 polymer ?
#
loop_
_entity_poly.entity_id
_entity_poly.type
_entity_poly.pdbx_seq_one_letter_code
_entity_poly.pdbx_strand_id
1 'polypeptide(L)' 'MAVGAPRLSPGEVTKFVRVNLPESLLDELKELSENESRSLSYLGREAIKTYLYMRRAQRI' A
#
# COMPACT_ATOMS: atom_id res chain seq x y z
N MET A 1 -14.67 7.54 -21.95
CA MET A 1 -14.94 6.65 -20.81
C MET A 1 -14.29 7.26 -19.58
N ALA A 2 -15.07 7.85 -18.67
CA ALA A 2 -14.53 8.46 -17.46
C ALA A 2 -14.29 7.36 -16.42
N VAL A 3 -13.03 7.04 -16.17
CA VAL A 3 -12.59 6.13 -15.11
C VAL A 3 -13.02 6.73 -13.77
N GLY A 4 -13.78 5.96 -13.00
CA GLY A 4 -14.51 6.41 -11.81
C GLY A 4 -13.69 7.31 -10.89
N ALA A 5 -14.20 8.52 -10.65
CA ALA A 5 -13.66 9.41 -9.63
C ALA A 5 -13.57 8.65 -8.30
N PRO A 6 -12.47 8.76 -7.54
CA PRO A 6 -12.37 8.14 -6.24
C PRO A 6 -13.55 8.60 -5.38
N ARG A 7 -14.37 7.64 -4.93
CA ARG A 7 -15.45 7.88 -3.97
C ARG A 7 -14.81 8.21 -2.61
N LEU A 8 -14.47 9.47 -2.42
CA LEU A 8 -14.12 10.01 -1.11
C LEU A 8 -15.43 10.25 -0.36
N SER A 9 -15.63 9.55 0.75
CA SER A 9 -16.75 9.82 1.65
C SER A 9 -16.52 11.18 2.32
N PRO A 10 -17.58 11.97 2.61
CA PRO A 10 -17.41 13.24 3.30
C PRO A 10 -16.67 13.04 4.64
N GLY A 11 -15.47 13.61 4.76
CA GLY A 11 -14.60 13.49 5.96
C GLY A 11 -13.39 12.56 5.80
N GLU A 12 -13.23 11.85 4.69
CA GLU A 12 -12.00 11.08 4.42
C GLU A 12 -10.85 12.01 4.01
N VAL A 13 -9.88 12.18 4.91
CA VAL A 13 -8.63 12.90 4.64
C VAL A 13 -7.55 11.90 4.27
N THR A 14 -6.95 12.08 3.09
CA THR A 14 -5.74 11.34 2.71
C THR A 14 -4.61 11.71 3.66
N LYS A 15 -4.22 10.80 4.53
CA LYS A 15 -3.05 10.96 5.41
C LYS A 15 -1.81 10.42 4.71
N PHE A 16 -0.74 11.21 4.75
CA PHE A 16 0.58 10.79 4.31
C PHE A 16 1.35 10.21 5.50
N VAL A 17 1.94 9.02 5.31
CA VAL A 17 2.76 8.34 6.30
C VAL A 17 4.16 8.19 5.72
N ARG A 18 5.17 8.60 6.49
CA ARG A 18 6.58 8.33 6.16
C ARG A 18 7.02 7.08 6.91
N VAL A 19 7.74 6.20 6.23
CA VAL A 19 8.27 4.95 6.78
C VAL A 19 9.77 4.94 6.54
N ASN A 20 10.54 4.63 7.57
CA ASN A 20 11.97 4.41 7.45
C ASN A 20 12.21 2.93 7.22
N LEU A 21 12.89 2.60 6.14
CA LEU A 21 13.23 1.23 5.75
C LEU A 21 14.75 1.11 5.59
N PRO A 22 15.33 -0.09 5.80
CA PRO A 22 16.69 -0.38 5.35
C PRO A 22 16.82 -0.14 3.85
N GLU A 23 17.99 0.34 3.41
CA GLU A 23 18.25 0.69 2.00
C GLU A 23 18.06 -0.51 1.06
N SER A 24 18.57 -1.68 1.45
CA SER A 24 18.40 -2.92 0.67
C SER A 24 16.93 -3.27 0.40
N LEU A 25 16.07 -3.11 1.40
CA LEU A 25 14.64 -3.40 1.26
C LEU A 25 13.94 -2.34 0.40
N LEU A 26 14.39 -1.08 0.46
CA LEU A 26 13.85 -0.03 -0.39
C LEU A 26 14.13 -0.30 -1.87
N ASP A 27 15.33 -0.79 -2.19
CA ASP A 27 15.70 -1.07 -3.58
C ASP A 27 14.91 -2.26 -4.14
N GLU A 28 14.74 -3.34 -3.37
CA GLU A 28 13.84 -4.45 -3.74
C GLU A 28 12.40 -3.96 -3.99
N LEU A 29 11.90 -3.04 -3.15
CA LEU A 29 10.55 -2.48 -3.32
C LEU A 29 10.44 -1.60 -4.55
N LYS A 30 11.49 -0.87 -4.95
CA LYS A 30 11.50 -0.07 -6.18
C LYS A 30 11.44 -0.97 -7.41
N GLU A 31 12.26 -2.02 -7.45
CA GLU A 31 12.22 -3.00 -8.55
C GLU A 31 10.83 -3.63 -8.68
N LEU A 32 10.21 -4.01 -7.57
CA LEU A 32 8.84 -4.54 -7.57
C LEU A 32 7.82 -3.49 -8.05
N SER A 33 7.99 -2.23 -7.63
CA SER A 33 7.14 -1.11 -8.05
C SER A 33 7.16 -0.91 -9.56
N GLU A 34 8.34 -0.99 -10.16
CA GLU A 34 8.53 -0.87 -11.62
C GLU A 34 7.94 -2.08 -12.36
N ASN A 35 8.25 -3.29 -11.90
CA ASN A 35 7.78 -4.53 -12.51
C ASN A 35 6.24 -4.63 -12.53
N GLU A 36 5.58 -4.21 -11.45
CA GLU A 36 4.11 -4.26 -11.35
C GLU A 36 3.43 -2.99 -11.88
N SER A 37 4.20 -1.97 -12.30
CA SER A 37 3.67 -0.65 -12.67
C SER A 37 2.74 -0.06 -11.58
N ARG A 38 3.12 -0.25 -10.31
CA ARG A 38 2.41 0.26 -9.13
C ARG A 38 3.28 1.27 -8.39
N SER A 39 2.69 2.05 -7.49
CA SER A 39 3.44 2.96 -6.63
C SER A 39 3.88 2.27 -5.34
N LEU A 40 5.00 2.72 -4.76
CA LEU A 40 5.45 2.27 -3.43
C LEU A 40 4.36 2.40 -2.36
N SER A 41 3.57 3.48 -2.40
CA SER A 41 2.43 3.68 -1.50
C SER A 41 1.33 2.63 -1.68
N TYR A 42 1.10 2.17 -2.91
CA TYR A 42 0.16 1.09 -3.19
C TYR A 42 0.67 -0.23 -2.62
N LEU A 43 1.93 -0.58 -2.91
CA LEU A 43 2.56 -1.81 -2.39
C LEU A 43 2.57 -1.84 -0.86
N GLY A 44 2.91 -0.72 -0.22
CA GLY A 44 2.88 -0.61 1.24
C GLY A 44 1.47 -0.81 1.82
N ARG A 45 0.44 -0.28 1.15
CA ARG A 45 -0.97 -0.47 1.56
C ARG A 45 -1.39 -1.94 1.42
N GLU A 46 -1.01 -2.61 0.34
CA GLU A 46 -1.31 -4.04 0.13
C GLU A 46 -0.58 -4.92 1.14
N ALA A 47 0.70 -4.66 1.43
CA ALA A 47 1.45 -5.36 2.45
C ALA A 47 0.77 -5.26 3.83
N ILE A 48 0.33 -4.06 4.23
CA ILE A 48 -0.40 -3.84 5.50
C ILE A 48 -1.71 -4.62 5.52
N LYS A 49 -2.51 -4.58 4.44
CA LYS A 49 -3.76 -5.34 4.36
C LYS A 49 -3.53 -6.84 4.48
N THR A 50 -2.57 -7.37 3.74
CA THR A 50 -2.20 -8.79 3.77
C THR A 50 -1.77 -9.21 5.17
N TYR A 51 -0.92 -8.43 5.82
CA TYR A 51 -0.52 -8.67 7.21
C TYR A 51 -1.72 -8.72 8.17
N LEU A 52 -2.62 -7.73 8.09
CA LEU A 52 -3.82 -7.69 8.95
C LEU A 52 -4.76 -8.86 8.70
N TYR A 53 -4.91 -9.29 7.45
CA TYR A 53 -5.71 -10.45 7.07
C TYR A 53 -5.13 -11.74 7.65
N MET A 54 -3.82 -11.97 7.45
CA MET A 54 -3.12 -13.14 8.00
C MET A 54 -3.19 -13.18 9.53
N ARG A 55 -2.99 -12.04 10.19
CA ARG A 55 -3.11 -11.93 11.65
C ARG A 55 -4.52 -12.24 12.16
N ARG A 56 -5.55 -11.90 11.40
CA ARG A 56 -6.94 -12.22 11.75
C ARG A 56 -7.22 -13.71 11.58
N ALA A 57 -6.68 -14.34 10.54
CA ALA A 57 -6.81 -15.77 10.28
C ALA A 57 -6.17 -16.64 11.39
N GLN A 58 -5.08 -16.16 12.02
CA GLN A 58 -4.40 -16.85 13.13
C GLN A 58 -5.12 -16.75 14.49
N ARG A 59 -6.17 -15.94 14.60
CA ARG A 59 -6.93 -15.73 15.84
C ARG A 59 -8.19 -16.61 15.95
N ILE A 60 -8.42 -17.49 14.99
CA ILE A 60 -9.51 -18.46 14.92
C ILE A 60 -8.88 -19.84 15.09
#